data_AF-A0A8H3CVV1-F1
#
_entry.id   AF-A0A8H3CVV1-F1
#
_cell.length_a   1.000
_cell.length_b   1.000
_cell.length_c   1.000
_cell.angle_alpha   90.00
_cell.angle_beta   90.00
_cell.angle_gamma   90.00
#
_symmetry.space_group_name_H-M   'P 1'
#
loop_
_entity.id
_entity.type
_entity.pdbx_description
1 polymer ?
#
loop_
_entity_poly.entity_id
_entity_poly.type
_entity_poly.pdbx_seq_one_letter_code
_entity_poly.pdbx_strand_id
1 'polypeptide(L)'
;MAQPQQQQINVADLDLPQLTEVKKQLDEELTHLTNSFAQLKAAQSKFRGCLENVSEVKPENASKTLLVPLTNSLYVPGKLINTENVIVDIGTGYYVSKARL
;
A
#
# COMPACT_ATOMS: atom_id res chain seq x y z
N MET A 1 -35.15 -4.84 1.89
CA MET A 1 -35.02 -4.63 3.35
C MET A 1 -34.59 -3.19 3.55
N ALA A 2 -35.45 -2.36 4.13
CA ALA A 2 -35.26 -0.90 4.20
C ALA A 2 -34.12 -0.55 5.17
N GLN A 3 -33.17 0.27 4.71
CA GLN A 3 -32.12 0.83 5.54
C GLN A 3 -32.76 1.81 6.54
N PRO A 4 -32.40 1.77 7.83
CA PRO A 4 -32.91 2.75 8.80
C PRO A 4 -32.38 4.13 8.42
N GLN A 5 -33.30 5.07 8.17
CA GLN A 5 -32.99 6.48 7.99
C GLN A 5 -32.24 6.97 9.22
N GLN A 6 -30.97 7.35 9.05
CA GLN A 6 -30.18 8.02 10.07
C GLN A 6 -30.88 9.33 10.41
N GLN A 7 -31.55 9.38 11.56
CA GLN A 7 -32.05 10.62 12.12
C GLN A 7 -30.84 11.51 12.40
N GLN A 8 -30.78 12.62 11.68
CA GLN A 8 -29.73 13.63 11.83
C GLN A 8 -29.96 14.35 13.15
N ILE A 9 -29.27 13.90 14.20
CA ILE A 9 -29.37 14.51 15.53
C ILE A 9 -28.61 15.84 15.50
N ASN A 10 -29.28 16.92 15.90
CA ASN A 10 -28.71 18.25 15.89
C ASN A 10 -27.86 18.44 17.16
N VAL A 11 -26.57 18.76 16.99
CA VAL A 11 -25.59 18.81 18.08
C VAL A 11 -25.94 19.85 19.15
N ALA A 12 -26.70 20.89 18.78
CA ALA A 12 -27.17 21.94 19.69
C ALA A 12 -28.26 21.49 20.67
N ASP A 13 -28.95 20.37 20.38
CA ASP A 13 -30.06 19.84 21.20
C ASP A 13 -29.59 18.72 22.17
N LEU A 14 -28.29 18.41 22.18
CA LEU A 14 -27.70 17.33 22.97
C LEU A 14 -27.34 17.80 24.39
N ASP A 15 -27.56 16.93 25.38
CA ASP A 15 -27.07 17.17 26.73
C ASP A 15 -25.55 16.90 26.85
N LEU A 16 -24.94 17.40 27.93
CA LEU A 16 -23.50 17.29 28.19
C LEU A 16 -22.95 15.85 28.10
N PRO A 17 -23.65 14.83 28.64
CA PRO A 17 -23.28 13.43 28.46
C PRO A 17 -23.29 12.97 26.99
N GLN A 18 -24.34 13.29 26.22
CA GLN A 18 -24.43 12.92 24.81
C GLN A 18 -23.36 13.60 23.95
N LEU A 19 -23.04 14.87 24.22
CA LEU A 19 -21.96 15.60 23.55
C LEU A 19 -20.59 14.95 23.80
N THR A 20 -20.37 14.42 25.01
CA THR A 20 -19.13 13.71 25.36
C THR A 20 -18.98 12.41 24.57
N GLU A 21 -20.08 11.67 24.38
CA GLU A 21 -20.09 10.45 23.58
C GLU A 21 -19.88 10.75 22.08
N VAL A 22 -20.51 11.78 21.53
CA VAL A 22 -20.29 12.22 20.14
C VAL A 22 -18.83 12.62 19.92
N LYS A 23 -18.24 13.37 20.86
CA LYS A 23 -16.81 13.70 20.80
C LYS A 23 -15.94 12.45 20.72
N LYS A 24 -16.21 11.47 21.60
CA LYS A 24 -15.44 10.22 21.64
C LYS A 24 -15.53 9.46 20.32
N GLN A 25 -16.72 9.37 19.72
CA GLN A 25 -16.91 8.74 18.41
C GLN A 25 -16.11 9.45 17.31
N LEU A 26 -16.14 10.79 17.28
CA LEU A 26 -15.37 11.57 16.32
C LEU A 26 -13.86 11.39 16.51
N ASP A 27 -13.36 11.31 17.74
CA ASP A 27 -11.95 11.05 18.04
C ASP A 27 -11.52 9.65 17.57
N GLU A 28 -12.38 8.64 17.73
CA GLU A 28 -12.16 7.27 17.24
C GLU A 28 -12.15 7.21 15.70
N GLU A 29 -13.10 7.86 15.03
CA GLU A 29 -13.16 7.94 13.57
C GLU A 29 -11.93 8.66 12.99
N LEU A 30 -11.52 9.76 13.62
CA LEU A 30 -10.34 10.52 13.21
C LEU A 30 -9.08 9.66 13.34
N THR A 31 -8.95 8.92 14.45
CA THR A 31 -7.84 7.99 14.66
C THR A 31 -7.83 6.90 13.61
N HIS A 32 -8.99 6.29 13.33
CA HIS A 32 -9.13 5.26 12.29
C HIS A 32 -8.71 5.80 10.92
N LEU A 33 -9.24 6.95 10.51
CA LEU A 33 -8.94 7.56 9.22
C LEU A 33 -7.46 7.93 9.09
N THR A 34 -6.87 8.47 10.14
CA THR A 34 -5.43 8.81 10.19
C THR A 34 -4.57 7.57 10.00
N ASN A 35 -4.92 6.46 10.66
CA ASN A 35 -4.22 5.20 10.51
C ASN A 35 -4.37 4.61 9.10
N SER A 36 -5.57 4.61 8.53
CA SER A 36 -5.80 4.16 7.15
C SER A 36 -5.01 5.00 6.16
N PHE A 37 -4.98 6.32 6.33
CA PHE A 37 -4.19 7.22 5.49
C PHE A 37 -2.70 6.92 5.57
N ALA A 38 -2.15 6.73 6.77
CA ALA A 38 -0.74 6.38 6.95
C ALA A 38 -0.37 5.06 6.27
N GLN A 39 -1.23 4.04 6.37
CA GLN A 39 -1.03 2.75 5.69
C GLN A 39 -1.04 2.89 4.16
N LEU A 40 -2.02 3.62 3.61
CA LEU A 40 -2.09 3.89 2.17
C LEU A 40 -0.88 4.69 1.69
N LYS A 41 -0.41 5.65 2.48
CA LYS A 41 0.78 6.45 2.17
C LYS A 41 2.04 5.59 2.14
N ALA A 42 2.19 4.68 3.10
CA ALA A 42 3.30 3.73 3.12
C ALA A 42 3.26 2.78 1.90
N ALA A 43 2.07 2.28 1.53
CA ALA A 43 1.89 1.48 0.32
C ALA A 43 2.28 2.25 -0.95
N GLN A 44 1.81 3.50 -1.10
CA GLN A 44 2.19 4.38 -2.21
C GLN A 44 3.71 4.53 -2.29
N SER A 45 4.38 4.77 -1.17
CA SER A 45 5.85 4.91 -1.13
C SER A 45 6.56 3.63 -1.56
N LYS A 46 6.08 2.46 -1.14
CA LYS A 46 6.62 1.17 -1.57
C LYS A 46 6.47 0.97 -3.08
N PHE A 47 5.29 1.24 -3.64
CA PHE A 47 5.07 1.12 -5.09
C PHE A 47 5.95 2.07 -5.89
N ARG A 48 6.14 3.30 -5.40
CA ARG A 48 7.08 4.25 -6.01
C ARG A 48 8.51 3.72 -5.99
N GLY A 49 8.98 3.17 -4.87
CA GLY A 49 10.29 2.53 -4.79
C GLY A 49 10.41 1.33 -5.73
N CYS A 50 9.35 0.53 -5.91
CA CYS A 50 9.35 -0.55 -6.90
C CYS A 50 9.51 -0.03 -8.33
N LEU A 51 8.84 1.07 -8.70
CA LEU A 51 8.98 1.71 -10.01
C LEU A 51 10.42 2.19 -10.25
N GLU A 52 11.00 2.86 -9.26
CA GLU A 52 12.40 3.32 -9.31
C GLU A 52 13.35 2.13 -9.48
N ASN A 53 13.17 1.04 -8.74
CA ASN A 53 13.99 -0.17 -8.88
C ASN A 53 13.87 -0.83 -10.27
N VAL A 54 12.66 -0.89 -10.84
CA VAL A 54 12.44 -1.43 -12.19
C VAL A 54 13.13 -0.57 -13.24
N SER A 55 13.17 0.76 -13.06
CA SER A 55 13.86 1.68 -13.97
C SER A 55 15.38 1.52 -13.96
N GLU A 56 15.96 1.05 -12.87
CA GLU A 56 17.40 0.76 -12.77
C GLU A 56 17.81 -0.54 -13.47
N VAL A 57 16.86 -1.41 -13.79
CA VAL A 57 17.16 -2.56 -14.64
C VAL A 57 17.28 -2.05 -16.07
N LYS A 58 18.48 -2.06 -16.65
CA LYS A 58 18.75 -1.63 -18.03
C LYS A 58 19.29 -2.81 -18.84
N PRO A 59 19.26 -2.76 -20.19
CA PRO A 59 19.83 -3.81 -21.02
C PRO A 59 21.30 -4.12 -20.67
N GLU A 60 22.07 -3.10 -20.27
CA GLU A 60 23.45 -3.23 -19.82
C GLU A 60 23.63 -4.11 -18.57
N ASN A 61 22.56 -4.32 -17.79
CA ASN A 61 22.60 -5.17 -16.59
C ASN A 61 22.46 -6.66 -16.90
N ALA A 62 22.04 -7.05 -18.12
CA ALA A 62 21.80 -8.45 -18.47
C ALA A 62 23.03 -9.34 -18.25
N SER A 63 24.22 -8.84 -18.59
CA SER A 63 25.47 -9.61 -18.49
C SER A 63 26.25 -9.38 -17.19
N LYS A 64 25.79 -8.46 -16.33
CA LYS A 64 26.47 -8.10 -15.07
C LYS A 64 26.08 -9.07 -13.96
N THR A 65 27.06 -9.46 -13.16
CA THR A 65 26.80 -10.21 -11.93
C THR A 65 26.17 -9.27 -10.89
N LEU A 66 25.02 -9.68 -10.34
CA LEU A 66 24.34 -9.00 -9.25
C LEU A 66 24.16 -9.94 -8.06
N LEU A 67 23.96 -9.38 -6.88
CA LEU A 67 23.71 -10.14 -5.67
C LEU A 67 22.20 -10.23 -5.44
N VAL A 68 21.66 -11.44 -5.51
CA VAL A 68 20.25 -11.72 -5.25
C VAL A 68 20.11 -12.13 -3.77
N PRO A 69 19.24 -11.46 -2.98
CA PRO A 69 18.98 -11.88 -1.61
C PRO A 69 18.22 -13.21 -1.62
N LEU A 70 18.77 -14.23 -0.95
CA LEU A 70 18.07 -15.50 -0.70
C LEU A 70 17.37 -15.46 0.66
N THR A 71 17.98 -14.78 1.63
CA THR A 71 17.42 -14.48 2.95
C THR A 71 17.85 -13.06 3.37
N ASN A 72 17.39 -12.60 4.53
CA ASN A 72 17.78 -11.27 5.05
C ASN A 72 19.30 -11.10 5.27
N SER A 73 20.06 -12.19 5.40
CA SER A 73 21.49 -12.16 5.69
C SER A 73 22.36 -12.86 4.64
N LEU A 74 21.77 -13.46 3.61
CA LEU A 74 22.49 -14.24 2.60
C LEU A 74 22.16 -13.74 1.20
N TYR A 75 23.21 -13.42 0.45
CA TYR A 75 23.14 -12.99 -0.93
C TYR A 75 23.94 -13.96 -1.81
N VAL A 76 23.38 -14.30 -2.96
CA VAL A 76 24.01 -15.20 -3.93
C VAL A 76 24.27 -14.45 -5.24
N PRO A 77 25.41 -14.69 -5.91
CA PRO A 77 25.66 -14.10 -7.22
C PRO A 77 24.71 -14.69 -8.28
N GLY A 78 24.11 -13.82 -9.08
CA GLY A 78 23.21 -14.15 -10.18
C GLY A 78 23.39 -13.21 -11.36
N LYS A 79 22.72 -13.50 -12.47
CA LYS A 79 22.69 -12.68 -13.70
C LYS A 79 21.26 -12.55 -14.20
N LEU A 80 20.91 -11.40 -14.78
CA LEU A 80 19.58 -11.19 -15.36
C LEU A 80 19.52 -11.78 -16.76
N ILE A 81 18.64 -12.77 -16.97
CA ILE A 81 18.42 -13.38 -18.28
C ILE A 81 17.47 -12.56 -19.18
N ASN A 82 16.58 -11.78 -18.56
CA ASN A 82 15.56 -10.99 -19.25
C ASN A 82 15.47 -9.64 -18.57
N THR A 83 15.82 -8.59 -19.31
CA THR A 83 15.72 -7.21 -18.84
C THR A 83 14.51 -6.50 -19.43
N GLU A 84 13.70 -7.13 -20.28
CA GLU A 84 12.57 -6.47 -20.94
C GLU A 84 11.24 -6.72 -20.22
N ASN A 85 11.12 -7.86 -19.54
CA ASN A 85 9.89 -8.27 -18.89
C ASN A 85 10.04 -8.32 -17.37
N VAL A 86 9.00 -7.89 -16.68
CA VAL A 86 8.88 -7.99 -15.22
C VAL A 86 7.60 -8.73 -14.85
N ILE A 87 7.64 -9.39 -13.70
CA ILE A 87 6.48 -10.05 -13.12
C ILE A 87 5.83 -9.08 -12.13
N VAL A 88 4.54 -8.83 -12.29
CA VAL A 88 3.76 -7.93 -11.44
C VAL A 88 2.73 -8.76 -10.66
N ASP A 89 2.76 -8.63 -9.33
CA ASP A 89 1.73 -9.18 -8.43
C ASP A 89 0.46 -8.33 -8.54
N ILE A 90 -0.67 -8.97 -8.84
CA ILE A 90 -1.99 -8.33 -8.94
C ILE A 90 -2.93 -8.70 -7.79
N GLY A 91 -2.44 -9.47 -6.81
CA GLY A 91 -3.18 -9.92 -5.64
C GLY A 91 -3.70 -11.35 -5.77
N THR A 92 -4.23 -11.87 -4.66
CA THR A 92 -4.82 -13.21 -4.51
C THR A 92 -3.92 -14.38 -5.01
N GLY A 93 -2.60 -14.16 -5.06
CA GLY A 93 -1.63 -15.15 -5.53
C GLY A 93 -1.43 -15.18 -7.05
N TYR A 94 -1.98 -14.21 -7.78
CA TYR A 94 -1.84 -14.09 -9.22
C TYR A 94 -0.74 -13.11 -9.62
N TYR A 95 0.00 -13.49 -10.65
CA TYR A 95 1.10 -12.72 -11.19
C TYR A 95 0.95 -12.62 -12.71
N VAL A 96 1.25 -11.45 -13.26
CA VAL A 96 1.23 -11.20 -14.70
C VAL A 96 2.62 -10.83 -15.19
N SER A 97 3.02 -11.39 -16.32
CA SER A 97 4.21 -10.92 -17.04
C SER A 97 3.86 -9.66 -17.84
N LYS A 98 4.62 -8.60 -17.65
CA LYS A 98 4.46 -7.33 -18.37
C LYS A 98 5.79 -6.91 -18.99
N ALA A 99 5.73 -6.49 -20.25
CA ALA A 99 6.81 -5.75 -20.86
C ALA A 99 6.98 -4.41 -20.14
N ARG A 100 8.22 -4.04 -19.88
CA ARG A 100 8.59 -2.74 -19.36
C ARG A 100 8.46 -1.70 -20.48
N LEU A 101 7.74 -0.62 -20.20
CA LEU A 101 7.59 0.52 -21.10
C LEU A 101 8.89 1.32 -21.19
#